data_AF-A0A660ZIH9-F1
#
_entry.id   AF-A0A660ZIH9-F1
#
_cell.length_a   1.000
_cell.length_b   1.000
_cell.length_c   1.000
_cell.angle_alpha   90.00
_cell.angle_beta   90.00
_cell.angle_gamma   90.00
#
_symmetry.space_group_name_H-M   'P 1'
#
loop_
_entity.id
_entity.type
_entity.pdbx_description
1 polymer ?
#
loop_
_entity_poly.entity_id
_entity_poly.type
_entity_poly.pdbx_seq_one_letter_code
_entity_poly.pdbx_strand_id
1 'polypeptide(L)' 'MGDRLTISFADPPEKGAKIQIYSVSGRLLKTIRVSSRKTYWDGRDQRGMKLPAGVYVIYAEIEGHAYSRAFQLVR' A
#
# COMPACT_ATOMS: atom_id res chain seq x y z
N MET A 1 -7.67 -17.47 6.19
CA MET A 1 -6.59 -16.75 5.47
C MET A 1 -7.09 -15.34 5.24
N GLY A 2 -6.49 -14.32 5.86
CA GLY A 2 -7.01 -12.94 5.75
C GLY A 2 -6.69 -12.31 4.40
N ASP A 3 -7.59 -11.46 3.92
CA ASP A 3 -7.43 -10.68 2.69
C ASP A 3 -6.08 -9.94 2.69
N ARG A 4 -5.25 -10.24 1.70
CA ARG A 4 -3.95 -9.60 1.48
C ARG A 4 -3.95 -8.98 0.10
N LEU A 5 -3.71 -7.68 0.07
CA LEU A 5 -3.47 -7.02 -1.21
C LEU A 5 -2.02 -7.24 -1.61
N THR A 6 -1.82 -7.85 -2.77
CA THR A 6 -0.52 -8.01 -3.40
C THR A 6 -0.26 -6.86 -4.35
N ILE A 7 0.89 -6.22 -4.21
CA ILE A 7 1.34 -5.12 -5.07
C ILE A 7 2.57 -5.61 -5.80
N SER A 8 2.50 -5.63 -7.13
CA SER A 8 3.59 -6.11 -7.99
C SER A 8 4.07 -4.98 -8.89
N PHE A 9 5.39 -4.92 -9.08
CA PHE A 9 6.07 -4.01 -9.98
C PHE A 9 6.60 -4.81 -11.18
N ALA A 10 6.62 -4.19 -12.37
CA ALA A 10 7.19 -4.82 -13.56
C ALA A 10 8.69 -5.09 -13.36
N ASP A 11 9.41 -4.06 -12.92
CA ASP A 11 10.82 -4.10 -12.56
C ASP A 11 11.03 -3.88 -11.06
N PRO A 12 12.16 -4.32 -10.47
CA PRO A 12 12.47 -3.97 -9.09
C PRO A 12 12.57 -2.44 -9.01
N PRO A 13 11.74 -1.79 -8.17
CA PRO A 13 11.79 -0.35 -8.10
C PRO A 13 13.13 0.09 -7.49
N GLU A 14 13.56 1.31 -7.81
CA GLU A 14 14.82 1.87 -7.30
C GLU A 14 14.94 1.72 -5.77
N LYS A 15 16.19 1.67 -5.30
CA LYS A 15 16.48 1.59 -3.86
C LYS A 15 15.77 2.72 -3.12
N GLY A 16 14.80 2.35 -2.28
CA GLY A 16 14.09 3.28 -1.41
C GLY A 16 12.71 3.70 -1.91
N ALA A 17 12.18 3.06 -2.95
CA ALA A 17 10.78 3.21 -3.33
C ALA A 17 9.83 2.92 -2.16
N LYS A 18 8.72 3.66 -2.11
CA LYS A 18 7.76 3.60 -1.02
C LYS A 18 6.36 3.46 -1.59
N ILE A 19 5.57 2.60 -0.95
CA ILE A 19 4.13 2.60 -1.07
C ILE A 19 3.56 3.26 0.17
N GLN A 20 2.61 4.16 -0.03
CA GLN A 20 1.85 4.81 1.02
C GLN A 20 0.40 4.38 0.92
N ILE A 21 -0.22 4.15 2.07
CA ILE A 21 -1.62 3.74 2.16
C ILE A 21 -2.38 4.78 2.95
N TYR A 22 -3.47 5.26 2.38
CA TYR A 22 -4.30 6.33 2.88
C TYR A 22 -5.73 5.87 3.14
N SER A 23 -6.40 6.53 4.09
CA SER A 23 -7.86 6.51 4.16
C SER A 23 -8.48 7.31 3.00
N VAL A 24 -9.78 7.14 2.76
CA VAL A 24 -10.55 7.99 1.82
C VAL A 24 -10.51 9.49 2.16
N SER A 25 -10.25 9.84 3.43
CA SER A 25 -10.10 11.22 3.87
C SER A 25 -8.69 11.79 3.63
N GLY A 26 -7.78 11.04 3.00
CA GLY A 26 -6.41 11.46 2.73
C GLY A 26 -5.44 11.32 3.92
N ARG A 27 -5.85 10.66 5.02
CA ARG A 27 -4.94 10.43 6.16
C ARG A 27 -3.99 9.28 5.83
N LEU A 28 -2.68 9.50 5.98
CA LEU A 28 -1.66 8.45 5.86
C LEU A 28 -1.81 7.43 6.99
N LEU A 29 -1.94 6.16 6.62
CA LEU A 29 -2.12 5.02 7.54
C LEU A 29 -0.87 4.15 7.64
N LYS A 30 -0.14 3.97 6.54
CA LYS A 30 1.07 3.13 6.48
C LYS A 30 2.01 3.54 5.36
N THR A 31 3.31 3.41 5.61
CA THR A 31 4.36 3.47 4.59
C THR A 31 5.10 2.14 4.55
N ILE A 32 5.18 1.55 3.36
CA ILE A 32 5.87 0.28 3.09
C ILE A 32 7.09 0.60 2.22
N ARG A 33 8.28 0.33 2.73
CA ARG A 33 9.51 0.39 1.92
C ARG A 33 9.55 -0.82 1.01
N VAL A 34 9.84 -0.60 -0.26
CA VAL A 34 9.90 -1.65 -1.28
C VAL A 34 11.35 -1.89 -1.66
N SER A 35 11.77 -3.14 -1.59
CA SER A 35 13.11 -3.59 -2.00
C SER A 35 13.05 -4.76 -2.99
N SER A 36 11.86 -5.17 -3.41
CA SER A 36 11.65 -6.29 -4.32
C SER A 36 10.45 -6.01 -5.24
N ARG A 37 10.30 -6.83 -6.28
CA ARG A 37 9.19 -6.73 -7.24
C ARG A 37 7.80 -6.98 -6.65
N LYS A 38 7.71 -7.50 -5.42
CA LYS A 38 6.43 -7.82 -4.78
C LYS A 38 6.43 -7.39 -3.33
N THR A 39 5.39 -6.68 -2.93
CA THR A 39 5.11 -6.42 -1.53
C THR A 39 3.63 -6.65 -1.24
N TYR A 40 3.29 -6.70 0.04
CA TYR A 40 1.92 -6.94 0.48
C TYR A 40 1.49 -5.96 1.56
N TRP A 41 0.20 -5.67 1.54
CA TRP A 41 -0.46 -5.04 2.66
C TRP A 41 -1.48 -5.99 3.29
N ASP A 42 -1.48 -6.01 4.61
CA ASP A 42 -2.23 -6.93 5.46
C ASP A 42 -3.44 -6.28 6.16
N GLY A 43 -3.86 -5.09 5.70
CA GLY A 43 -4.98 -4.36 6.28
C GLY A 43 -4.69 -3.80 7.68
N ARG A 44 -3.41 -3.54 7.98
CA ARG A 44 -2.98 -2.94 9.26
C ARG A 44 -2.30 -1.60 9.04
N ASP A 45 -2.42 -0.70 10.01
CA ASP A 45 -1.72 0.58 10.02
C ASP A 45 -0.22 0.43 10.32
N GLN A 46 0.49 1.56 10.42
CA GLN A 46 1.92 1.62 10.76
C GLN A 46 2.25 1.01 12.14
N ARG A 47 1.30 1.01 13.07
CA ARG A 47 1.45 0.47 14.44
C ARG A 47 1.08 -1.01 14.51
N GLY A 48 0.68 -1.62 13.39
CA GLY A 48 0.22 -3.00 13.34
C GLY A 48 -1.23 -3.18 13.80
N MET A 49 -2.00 -2.10 14.00
CA MET A 49 -3.41 -2.18 14.38
C MET A 49 -4.26 -2.55 13.17
N LYS A 50 -5.23 -3.44 13.36
CA LYS A 50 -6.18 -3.82 12.31
C LYS A 50 -7.04 -2.63 11.93
N LEU A 51 -7.15 -2.37 10.64
CA LEU A 51 -8.04 -1.35 10.11
C LEU A 51 -9.44 -1.92 9.82
N PRO A 52 -10.50 -1.11 9.91
CA PRO A 52 -11.85 -1.54 9.61
C PRO A 52 -12.03 -1.93 8.14
N ALA A 53 -13.09 -2.67 7.82
CA ALA A 53 -13.50 -2.83 6.44
C ALA A 53 -13.82 -1.45 5.82
N GLY A 54 -13.52 -1.25 4.55
CA GLY A 54 -13.69 0.04 3.89
C GLY A 54 -12.79 0.23 2.69
N VAL A 55 -12.85 1.43 2.10
CA VAL A 55 -12.04 1.81 0.95
C VAL A 55 -10.73 2.45 1.42
N TYR A 56 -9.64 2.09 0.77
CA TYR A 56 -8.31 2.61 1.02
C TYR A 56 -7.65 2.98 -0.30
N VAL A 57 -6.73 3.94 -0.25
CA VAL A 57 -5.97 4.38 -1.42
C VAL A 57 -4.52 3.97 -1.24
N ILE A 58 -3.98 3.27 -2.24
CA ILE A 58 -2.54 3.10 -2.39
C ILE A 58 -2.01 4.19 -3.28
N TYR A 59 -0.88 4.73 -2.87
CA TYR A 59 -0.07 5.67 -3.62
C TYR A 59 1.36 5.13 -3.69
N ALA A 60 1.96 5.19 -4.87
CA ALA A 60 3.36 4.86 -5.08
C ALA A 60 4.00 5.92 -5.97
N GLU A 61 5.20 6.35 -5.60
CA GLU A 61 6.03 7.21 -6.42
C GLU A 61 7.28 6.43 -6.83
N ILE A 62 7.48 6.29 -8.14
CA ILE A 62 8.51 5.45 -8.74
C ILE A 62 9.09 6.23 -9.91
N GLU A 63 10.38 6.51 -9.91
CA GLU A 63 11.08 7.17 -11.02
C GLU A 63 10.41 8.49 -11.45
N GLY A 64 9.89 9.27 -10.50
CA GLY A 64 9.19 10.54 -10.77
C GLY A 64 7.75 10.38 -11.26
N HIS A 65 7.24 9.16 -11.38
CA HIS A 65 5.85 8.86 -11.73
C HIS A 65 5.03 8.50 -10.50
N ALA A 66 3.88 9.15 -10.36
CA ALA A 66 2.91 8.88 -9.31
C ALA A 66 1.82 7.92 -9.80
N TYR A 67 1.59 6.86 -9.04
CA TYR A 67 0.55 5.87 -9.28
C TYR A 67 -0.39 5.84 -8.07
N SER A 68 -1.69 5.80 -8.32
CA SER A 68 -2.67 5.61 -7.24
C SER A 68 -3.79 4.65 -7.63
N ARG A 69 -4.31 3.93 -6.62
CA ARG A 69 -5.45 3.02 -6.81
C ARG A 69 -6.27 2.93 -5.53
N ALA A 70 -7.58 3.09 -5.66
CA ALA A 70 -8.52 2.75 -4.60
C ALA A 70 -8.82 1.25 -4.60
N PHE A 71 -8.97 0.66 -3.42
CA PHE A 71 -9.37 -0.73 -3.25
C PHE A 71 -10.20 -0.89 -1.98
N GLN A 72 -11.03 -1.93 -1.97
CA GLN A 72 -11.87 -2.27 -0.84
C GLN A 72 -11.21 -3.36 0.00
N LEU A 73 -11.14 -3.14 1.30
CA LEU A 73 -10.85 -4.17 2.29
C LEU A 73 -12.19 -4.74 2.78
N VAL A 74 -12.41 -6.03 2.52
CA VAL A 74 -13.55 -6.80 3.02
C VAL A 74 -13.05 -7.68 4.18
N ARG A 75 -13.93 -8.12 5.08
CA ARG A 75 -13.59 -9.01 6.20
C ARG A 75 -14.56 -10.17 6.28
#